data_AF-A0A9Q0JGM6-F1
#
_entry.id   AF-A0A9Q0JGM6-F1
#
_cell.length_a   1.000
_cell.length_b   1.000
_cell.length_c   1.000
_cell.angle_alpha   90.00
_cell.angle_beta   90.00
_cell.angle_gamma   90.00
#
_symmetry.space_group_name_H-M   'P 1'
#
loop_
_entity.id
_entity.type
_entity.pdbx_description
1 polymer ?
#
loop_
_entity_poly.entity_id
_entity_poly.type
_entity_poly.pdbx_seq_one_letter_code
_entity_poly.pdbx_strand_id
1 'polypeptide(L)'
;MSNSSSSASSSSFALRRELELWDDVVCYCGELAPILPHWSGVHPGWQYYGCGTYKYRTGGKNCGFFEWANEEMPLRSKIVINRLREQNGDMLREIEALMIVEEKLMEENNLLKEEVQVLQGCKRDLKHAVRLLLCCVIFLFLL
;
A
#
# COMPACT_ATOMS: atom_id res chain seq x y z
N MET A 1 4.13 55.94 13.49
CA MET A 1 4.21 54.48 13.64
C MET A 1 2.80 53.97 13.84
N SER A 2 2.22 53.36 12.83
CA SER A 2 0.90 52.72 12.90
C SER A 2 0.87 51.63 11.83
N ASN A 3 1.29 50.43 12.23
CA ASN A 3 1.22 49.23 11.40
C ASN A 3 -0.20 48.66 11.53
N SER A 4 -0.94 48.67 10.43
CA SER A 4 -2.20 47.93 10.28
C SER A 4 -1.87 46.56 9.69
N SER A 5 -1.83 45.53 10.53
CA SER A 5 -1.67 44.13 10.11
C SER A 5 -2.98 43.63 9.50
N SER A 6 -3.08 43.66 8.17
CA SER A 6 -4.14 42.99 7.41
C SER A 6 -3.82 41.51 7.29
N SER A 7 -4.43 40.70 8.16
CA SER A 7 -4.47 39.25 8.02
C SER A 7 -5.35 38.88 6.82
N ALA A 8 -4.72 38.73 5.64
CA ALA A 8 -5.37 38.12 4.49
C ALA A 8 -5.30 36.61 4.65
N SER A 9 -6.42 36.04 5.10
CA SER A 9 -6.68 34.60 5.08
C SER A 9 -6.55 34.10 3.64
N SER A 10 -5.41 33.52 3.28
CA SER A 10 -5.20 32.83 2.00
C SER A 10 -6.03 31.55 1.99
N SER A 11 -7.32 31.74 1.76
CA SER A 11 -8.29 30.70 1.49
C SER A 11 -7.83 29.86 0.31
N SER A 12 -7.91 28.54 0.50
CA SER A 12 -7.67 27.42 -0.43
C SER A 12 -8.30 27.52 -1.83
N PHE A 13 -8.97 28.62 -2.16
CA PHE A 13 -9.54 28.91 -3.47
C PHE A 13 -8.47 29.26 -4.52
N ALA A 14 -7.32 29.84 -4.11
CA ALA A 14 -6.28 30.24 -5.06
C ALA A 14 -5.56 29.03 -5.68
N LEU A 15 -5.24 28.00 -4.88
CA LEU A 15 -4.60 26.76 -5.37
C LEU A 15 -5.53 25.88 -6.21
N ARG A 16 -6.85 26.10 -6.19
CA ARG A 16 -7.79 25.36 -7.05
C ARG A 16 -7.83 25.92 -8.48
N ARG A 17 -7.38 27.16 -8.69
CA ARG A 17 -7.42 27.83 -10.00
C ARG A 17 -6.25 27.45 -10.91
N GLU A 18 -5.18 26.86 -10.38
CA GLU A 18 -3.96 26.56 -11.14
C GLU A 18 -4.00 25.22 -11.91
N LEU A 19 -5.18 24.61 -12.03
CA LEU A 19 -5.49 23.45 -12.88
C LEU A 19 -6.50 23.84 -13.99
N GLU A 20 -6.32 25.02 -14.58
CA GLU A 20 -7.13 25.49 -15.71
C GLU A 20 -6.56 24.98 -17.04
N LEU A 21 -7.19 23.95 -17.59
CA LEU A 21 -7.27 23.66 -19.03
C LEU A 21 -8.34 22.58 -19.26
N TRP A 22 -9.52 22.80 -18.71
CA TRP A 22 -10.71 22.01 -19.01
C TRP A 22 -11.74 23.04 -19.44
N ASP A 23 -12.29 22.87 -20.65
CA ASP A 23 -13.17 23.83 -21.32
C ASP A 23 -14.21 24.43 -20.36
N ASP A 24 -14.50 25.74 -20.49
CA ASP A 24 -15.53 26.41 -19.69
C ASP A 24 -16.92 25.83 -20.01
N VAL A 25 -17.29 24.73 -19.36
CA VAL A 25 -18.58 24.07 -19.55
C VAL A 25 -19.67 24.89 -18.84
N VAL A 26 -20.68 25.32 -19.59
CA VAL A 26 -21.80 26.14 -19.10
C VAL A 26 -23.06 25.30 -19.02
N CYS A 27 -23.75 25.33 -17.88
CA CYS A 27 -25.01 24.60 -17.69
C CYS A 27 -26.19 25.33 -18.37
N TYR A 28 -27.38 24.70 -18.42
CA TYR A 28 -28.57 25.33 -19.01
C TYR A 28 -29.07 26.59 -18.27
N CYS A 29 -28.51 26.93 -17.10
CA CYS A 29 -28.78 28.20 -16.42
C CYS A 29 -27.91 29.35 -16.94
N GLY A 30 -26.93 29.10 -17.81
CA GLY A 30 -25.93 30.08 -18.23
C GLY A 30 -24.77 30.27 -17.26
N GLU A 31 -24.65 29.41 -16.24
CA GLU A 31 -23.61 29.44 -15.22
C GLU A 31 -22.56 28.35 -15.46
N LEU A 32 -21.31 28.57 -15.01
CA LEU A 32 -20.25 27.56 -15.08
C LEU A 32 -20.66 26.28 -14.31
N ALA A 33 -20.53 25.15 -14.98
CA ALA A 33 -20.80 23.84 -14.41
C ALA A 33 -19.55 23.33 -13.68
N PRO A 34 -19.55 23.18 -12.33
CA PRO A 34 -18.44 22.57 -11.63
C PRO A 34 -18.28 21.07 -11.95
N ILE A 35 -17.03 20.61 -11.90
CA ILE A 35 -16.69 19.19 -11.91
C ILE A 35 -17.04 18.56 -10.55
N LEU A 36 -17.80 17.47 -10.59
CA LEU A 36 -18.30 16.71 -9.46
C LEU A 36 -17.82 15.25 -9.54
N PRO A 37 -17.37 14.64 -8.44
CA PRO A 37 -17.01 13.22 -8.41
C PRO A 37 -18.25 12.33 -8.52
N HIS A 38 -18.17 11.29 -9.34
CA HIS A 38 -19.13 10.20 -9.41
C HIS A 38 -18.74 9.11 -8.41
N TRP A 39 -19.51 9.01 -7.33
CA TRP A 39 -19.31 7.99 -6.30
C TRP A 39 -20.11 6.73 -6.64
N SER A 40 -19.62 5.91 -7.57
CA SER A 40 -20.07 4.54 -7.72
C SER A 40 -18.91 3.57 -7.59
N GLY A 41 -19.12 2.43 -6.92
CA GLY A 41 -18.10 1.39 -6.77
C GLY A 41 -17.64 0.77 -8.10
N VAL A 42 -18.40 1.01 -9.17
CA VAL A 42 -18.11 0.52 -10.53
C VAL A 42 -17.16 1.47 -11.28
N HIS A 43 -17.17 2.76 -10.96
CA HIS A 43 -16.37 3.78 -11.64
C HIS A 43 -15.68 4.77 -10.67
N PRO A 44 -14.81 4.28 -9.77
CA PRO A 44 -14.07 5.15 -8.86
C PRO A 44 -13.18 6.12 -9.65
N GLY A 45 -13.26 7.40 -9.32
CA GLY A 45 -12.50 8.47 -9.99
C GLY A 45 -13.17 9.03 -11.24
N TRP A 46 -14.40 8.62 -11.56
CA TRP A 46 -15.15 9.29 -12.62
C TRP A 46 -15.62 10.67 -12.17
N GLN A 47 -15.53 11.66 -13.05
CA GLN A 47 -15.94 13.02 -12.79
C GLN A 47 -16.94 13.48 -13.86
N TYR A 48 -17.88 14.33 -13.48
CA TYR A 48 -18.90 14.88 -14.36
C TYR A 48 -19.10 16.38 -14.10
N TYR A 49 -19.42 17.16 -15.11
CA TYR A 49 -19.92 18.51 -14.99
C TYR A 49 -21.40 18.48 -14.60
N GLY A 50 -21.76 19.20 -13.54
CA GLY A 50 -23.14 19.32 -13.09
C GLY A 50 -23.51 20.77 -12.77
N CYS A 51 -24.81 21.09 -12.72
CA CYS A 51 -25.23 22.45 -12.37
C CYS A 51 -24.78 22.86 -10.95
N GLY A 52 -24.04 23.96 -10.84
CA GLY A 52 -23.51 24.47 -9.57
C GLY A 52 -24.57 24.95 -8.57
N THR A 53 -25.81 25.19 -9.01
CA THR A 53 -26.94 25.56 -8.15
C THR A 53 -27.44 24.41 -7.26
N TYR A 54 -26.86 23.21 -7.41
CA TYR A 54 -27.11 22.04 -6.55
C TYR A 54 -26.92 22.30 -5.05
N LYS A 55 -26.19 23.36 -4.66
CA LYS A 55 -25.75 23.59 -3.27
C LYS A 55 -26.75 24.19 -2.29
N TYR A 56 -27.99 24.49 -2.64
CA TYR A 56 -28.92 25.03 -1.66
C TYR A 56 -30.02 24.02 -1.33
N ARG A 57 -30.03 23.56 -0.06
CA ARG A 57 -31.08 22.77 0.61
C ARG A 57 -32.43 23.51 0.69
N THR A 58 -32.85 24.14 -0.39
CA THR A 58 -34.03 24.99 -0.51
C THR A 58 -34.56 24.90 -1.94
N GLY A 59 -34.91 23.69 -2.41
CA GLY A 59 -35.74 23.51 -3.60
C GLY A 59 -35.32 24.31 -4.85
N GLY A 60 -34.02 24.62 -4.99
CA GLY A 60 -33.51 25.40 -6.10
C GLY A 60 -33.67 24.62 -7.39
N LYS A 61 -34.09 25.29 -8.46
CA LYS A 61 -34.21 24.68 -9.79
C LYS A 61 -32.82 24.24 -10.24
N ASN A 62 -32.49 22.96 -10.08
CA ASN A 62 -31.42 22.37 -10.86
C ASN A 62 -31.93 22.29 -12.30
N CYS A 63 -31.09 22.66 -13.26
CA CYS A 63 -31.50 22.57 -14.67
C CYS A 63 -31.37 21.16 -15.24
N GLY A 64 -30.89 20.21 -14.44
CA GLY A 64 -30.63 18.83 -14.88
C GLY A 64 -29.41 18.68 -15.79
N PHE A 65 -28.59 19.73 -15.94
CA PHE A 65 -27.36 19.65 -16.72
C PHE A 65 -26.40 18.59 -16.13
N PHE A 66 -25.93 17.70 -17.01
CA PHE A 66 -25.00 16.63 -16.70
C PHE A 66 -24.16 16.34 -17.95
N GLU A 67 -22.85 16.32 -17.80
CA GLU A 67 -21.91 15.94 -18.85
C GLU A 67 -20.71 15.22 -18.22
N TRP A 68 -20.20 14.15 -18.84
CA TRP A 68 -19.02 13.47 -18.31
C TRP A 68 -17.79 14.35 -18.51
N ALA A 69 -17.05 14.61 -17.43
CA ALA A 69 -15.86 15.45 -17.50
C ALA A 69 -14.67 14.66 -18.04
N ASN A 70 -14.61 13.36 -17.73
CA ASN A 70 -13.51 12.53 -18.17
C ASN A 70 -13.59 12.25 -19.67
N GLU A 71 -12.60 12.72 -20.41
CA GLU A 71 -12.23 12.10 -21.69
C GLU A 71 -12.01 10.60 -21.45
N GLU A 72 -12.47 9.76 -22.38
CA GLU A 72 -12.27 8.32 -22.25
C GLU A 72 -10.77 8.05 -22.04
N MET A 73 -10.43 7.40 -20.92
CA MET A 73 -9.03 7.14 -20.58
C MET A 73 -8.30 6.54 -21.79
N PRO A 74 -7.16 7.11 -22.23
CA PRO A 74 -6.46 6.63 -23.40
C PRO A 74 -6.21 5.12 -23.31
N LEU A 75 -6.37 4.40 -24.43
CA LEU A 75 -6.21 2.94 -24.48
C LEU A 75 -4.89 2.49 -23.85
N ARG A 76 -3.81 3.25 -24.07
CA ARG A 76 -2.49 3.00 -23.47
C ARG A 76 -2.53 3.02 -21.94
N SER A 77 -3.22 3.99 -21.34
CA SER A 77 -3.35 4.10 -19.88
C SER A 77 -4.14 2.92 -19.30
N LYS A 78 -5.22 2.49 -19.98
CA LYS A 78 -5.97 1.29 -19.59
C LYS A 78 -5.09 0.03 -19.60
N ILE A 79 -4.27 -0.15 -20.65
CA ILE A 79 -3.33 -1.27 -20.78
C ILE A 79 -2.31 -1.24 -19.64
N VAL A 80 -1.69 -0.09 -19.39
CA VAL A 80 -0.67 0.05 -18.34
C VAL A 80 -1.26 -0.25 -16.96
N ILE A 81 -2.43 0.30 -16.62
CA ILE A 81 -3.09 0.07 -15.34
C ILE A 81 -3.43 -1.41 -15.15
N ASN A 82 -3.99 -2.06 -16.17
CA ASN A 82 -4.34 -3.47 -16.09
C ASN A 82 -3.10 -4.34 -15.91
N ARG A 83 -2.02 -4.07 -16.66
CA ARG A 83 -0.75 -4.79 -16.51
C ARG A 83 -0.16 -4.60 -15.12
N LEU A 84 -0.14 -3.37 -14.60
CA LEU A 84 0.36 -3.09 -13.25
C LEU A 84 -0.49 -3.80 -12.19
N ARG A 85 -1.80 -3.87 -12.38
CA ARG A 85 -2.71 -4.58 -11.47
C ARG A 85 -2.44 -6.09 -11.47
N GLU A 86 -2.22 -6.67 -12.65
CA GLU A 86 -1.85 -8.08 -12.79
C GLU A 86 -0.50 -8.34 -12.10
N GLN A 87 0.53 -7.55 -12.40
CA GLN A 87 1.85 -7.65 -11.76
C GLN A 87 1.77 -7.54 -10.24
N ASN A 88 1.00 -6.58 -9.72
CA ASN A 88 0.78 -6.47 -8.28
C ASN A 88 0.09 -7.71 -7.71
N GLY A 89 -0.89 -8.26 -8.42
CA GLY A 89 -1.55 -9.49 -8.02
C GLY A 89 -0.59 -10.68 -7.99
N ASP A 90 0.31 -10.79 -8.97
CA ASP A 90 1.31 -11.85 -9.04
C ASP A 90 2.32 -11.72 -7.90
N MET A 91 2.82 -10.51 -7.66
CA MET A 91 3.73 -10.22 -6.55
C MET A 91 3.11 -10.53 -5.19
N LEU A 92 1.83 -10.21 -4.98
CA LEU A 92 1.14 -10.52 -3.73
C LEU A 92 1.04 -12.03 -3.50
N ARG A 93 0.79 -12.82 -4.56
CA ARG A 93 0.78 -14.29 -4.45
C ARG A 93 2.16 -14.86 -4.16
N GLU A 94 3.21 -14.28 -4.74
CA GLU A 94 4.58 -14.68 -4.46
C GLU A 94 4.96 -14.39 -3.00
N ILE A 95 4.59 -13.22 -2.48
CA ILE A 95 4.78 -12.88 -1.06
C ILE A 95 4.08 -13.91 -0.17
N GLU A 96 2.82 -14.24 -0.45
CA GLU A 96 2.07 -15.25 0.31
C GLU A 96 2.74 -16.63 0.26
N ALA A 97 3.20 -17.07 -0.92
CA ALA A 97 3.91 -18.32 -1.07
C ALA A 97 5.24 -18.35 -0.31
N LEU A 98 5.98 -17.23 -0.33
CA LEU A 98 7.24 -17.10 0.40
C LEU A 98 7.04 -17.17 1.92
N MET A 99 5.98 -16.55 2.44
CA MET A 99 5.64 -16.64 3.87
C MET A 99 5.42 -18.09 4.31
N ILE A 100 4.73 -18.89 3.50
CA ILE A 100 4.50 -20.32 3.79
C ILE A 100 5.83 -21.10 3.79
N VAL A 101 6.73 -20.79 2.87
CA VAL A 101 8.05 -21.44 2.80
C VAL A 101 8.92 -21.02 3.99
N GLU A 102 8.89 -19.75 4.37
CA GLU A 102 9.64 -19.24 5.52
C GLU A 102 9.22 -19.92 6.83
N GLU A 103 7.91 -20.10 7.04
CA GLU A 103 7.37 -20.80 8.20
C GLU A 103 7.90 -22.25 8.29
N LYS A 104 7.82 -22.99 7.18
CA LYS A 104 8.34 -24.38 7.11
C LYS A 104 9.84 -24.45 7.35
N LEU A 105 10.60 -23.54 6.74
CA LEU A 105 12.04 -23.47 6.94
C LEU A 105 12.40 -23.13 8.39
N MET A 106 11.59 -22.31 9.06
CA MET A 106 11.79 -21.98 10.47
C MET A 106 11.55 -23.20 11.37
N GLU A 107 10.51 -23.98 11.09
CA GLU A 107 10.22 -25.24 11.78
C GLU A 107 11.37 -26.25 11.60
N GLU A 108 11.81 -26.49 10.37
CA GLU A 108 12.95 -27.38 10.07
C GLU A 108 14.24 -26.90 10.75
N ASN A 109 14.49 -25.59 10.76
CA ASN A 109 15.66 -25.02 11.44
C ASN A 109 15.63 -25.30 12.95
N ASN A 110 14.46 -25.25 13.57
CA ASN A 110 14.33 -25.49 15.00
C ASN A 110 14.60 -26.96 15.32
N LEU A 111 14.05 -27.90 14.54
CA LEU A 111 14.33 -29.33 14.68
C LEU A 111 15.82 -29.64 14.51
N LEU A 112 16.45 -29.08 13.47
CA LEU A 112 17.89 -29.25 13.25
C LEU A 112 18.73 -28.66 14.38
N LYS A 113 18.32 -27.52 14.96
CA LYS A 113 19.01 -26.94 16.12
C LYS A 113 18.93 -27.87 17.33
N GLU A 114 17.78 -28.49 17.57
CA GLU A 114 17.61 -29.48 18.64
C GLU A 114 18.50 -30.70 18.42
N GLU A 115 18.51 -31.27 17.21
CA GLU A 115 19.36 -32.41 16.88
C GLU A 115 20.86 -32.09 17.05
N VAL A 116 21.27 -30.90 16.60
CA VAL A 116 22.64 -30.41 16.79
C VAL A 116 22.99 -30.29 18.28
N GLN A 117 22.08 -29.81 19.12
CA GLN A 117 22.32 -29.74 20.57
C GLN A 117 22.50 -31.14 21.19
N VAL A 118 21.68 -32.11 20.79
CA VAL A 118 21.79 -33.50 21.27
C VAL A 118 23.13 -34.10 20.88
N LEU A 119 23.51 -33.98 19.61
CA LEU A 119 24.79 -34.49 19.10
C LEU A 119 25.99 -33.82 19.78
N GLN A 120 25.90 -32.51 20.04
CA GLN A 120 26.93 -31.80 20.80
C GLN A 120 27.06 -32.30 22.25
N GLY A 121 25.93 -32.63 22.89
CA GLY A 121 25.90 -33.29 24.19
C GLY A 121 26.64 -34.62 24.17
N CYS A 122 26.23 -35.53 23.29
CA CYS A 122 26.83 -36.86 23.15
C CYS A 122 28.33 -36.78 22.82
N LYS A 123 28.73 -35.86 21.93
CA LYS A 123 30.13 -35.61 21.59
C LYS A 123 30.95 -35.19 22.81
N ARG A 124 30.39 -34.33 23.68
CA ARG A 124 31.05 -33.88 24.91
C ARG A 124 31.20 -35.05 25.89
N ASP A 125 30.15 -35.85 26.08
CA ASP A 125 30.19 -37.01 26.97
C ASP A 125 31.22 -38.04 26.51
N LEU A 126 31.25 -38.34 25.21
CA LEU A 126 32.28 -39.21 24.62
C LEU A 126 33.69 -38.65 24.83
N LYS A 127 33.87 -37.34 24.63
CA LYS A 127 35.16 -36.67 24.88
C LYS A 127 35.59 -36.79 26.35
N HIS A 128 34.65 -36.71 27.30
CA HIS A 128 34.93 -36.92 28.72
C HIS A 128 35.27 -38.38 29.02
N ALA A 129 34.52 -39.34 28.49
CA ALA A 129 34.79 -40.76 28.67
C ALA A 129 36.19 -41.16 28.16
N VAL A 130 36.57 -40.68 26.97
CA VAL A 130 37.90 -40.92 26.40
C VAL A 130 39.01 -40.34 27.30
N ARG A 131 38.82 -39.14 27.85
CA ARG A 131 39.77 -38.55 28.81
C ARG A 131 39.90 -39.37 30.08
N LEU A 132 38.79 -39.85 30.65
CA LEU A 132 38.82 -40.69 31.85
C LEU A 132 39.53 -42.01 31.58
N LEU A 133 39.24 -42.67 30.47
CA LEU A 133 39.93 -43.90 30.06
C LEU A 133 41.44 -43.68 29.90
N LEU A 134 41.85 -42.60 29.24
CA LEU A 134 43.26 -42.24 29.12
C LEU A 134 43.92 -42.04 30.49
N CYS A 135 43.27 -41.34 31.42
CA CYS A 135 43.77 -41.20 32.79
C CYS A 135 43.91 -42.56 33.49
N CYS A 136 42.89 -43.41 33.42
CA CYS A 136 42.92 -44.75 34.05
C CYS A 136 44.08 -45.59 33.51
N VAL A 137 44.30 -45.59 32.19
CA VAL A 137 45.43 -46.29 31.56
C VAL A 137 46.76 -45.76 32.11
N ILE A 138 46.94 -44.44 32.18
CA ILE A 138 48.17 -43.84 32.73
C ILE A 138 48.38 -44.24 34.20
N PHE A 139 47.35 -44.21 35.03
CA PHE A 139 47.45 -44.62 36.45
C PHE A 139 47.83 -46.10 36.60
N LEU A 140 47.31 -46.99 35.77
CA LEU A 140 47.64 -48.42 35.80
C LEU A 140 49.09 -48.72 35.40
N PHE A 141 49.75 -47.85 34.63
CA PHE A 141 51.16 -47.99 34.25
C PHE A 141 52.14 -47.32 35.22
N LEU A 142 51.66 -46.52 36.18
CA LEU A 142 52.47 -45.80 37.16
C LEU A 142 52.46 -46.46 38.57
N LEU A 143 51.66 -47.51 38.75
CA LEU A 143 51.59 -48.38 39.94
C LEU A 143 52.39 -49.66 39.70
#